data_AF-A0A8H5B4N0-F1
#
_entry.id   AF-A0A8H5B4N0-F1
#
_cell.length_a   1.000
_cell.length_b   1.000
_cell.length_c   1.000
_cell.angle_alpha   90.00
_cell.angle_beta   90.00
_cell.angle_gamma   90.00
#
_symmetry.space_group_name_H-M   'P 1'
#
loop_
_entity.id
_entity.type
_entity.pdbx_description
1 polymer ?
#
loop_
_entity_poly.entity_id
_entity_poly.type
_entity_poly.pdbx_seq_one_letter_code
_entity_poly.pdbx_strand_id
1 'polypeptide(L)'
;MFLPRVQSPWKVCAHVSAAGGVENAVLNAAAIGANAFTLFLKSQRKWEGPPLSSSIRLFKERMQEYGYEPKHVLLHGNYLINLGNPDASVWVWLEKGMLILMDAV
;
A
#
# COMPACT_ATOMS: atom_id res chain seq x y z
N MET A 1 21.96 -7.45 1.41
CA MET A 1 21.54 -8.22 2.60
C MET A 1 20.78 -7.26 3.50
N PHE A 2 19.50 -7.53 3.77
CA PHE A 2 18.70 -6.65 4.65
C PHE A 2 18.98 -6.96 6.12
N LEU A 3 18.70 -5.99 6.99
CA LEU A 3 18.77 -6.19 8.43
C LEU A 3 17.83 -7.34 8.85
N PRO A 4 18.19 -8.11 9.90
CA PRO A 4 17.26 -9.04 10.50
C PRO A 4 15.96 -8.31 10.87
N ARG A 5 14.81 -8.89 10.49
CA ARG A 5 13.51 -8.29 10.85
C ARG A 5 13.32 -8.33 12.36
N VAL A 6 12.64 -7.31 12.89
CA VAL A 6 12.26 -7.24 14.30
C VAL A 6 11.40 -8.45 14.68
N GLN A 7 11.91 -9.27 15.59
CA GLN A 7 11.16 -10.34 16.24
C GLN A 7 10.44 -9.76 17.46
N SER A 8 9.13 -9.55 17.33
CA SER A 8 8.28 -8.98 18.38
C SER A 8 6.86 -9.54 18.24
N PRO A 9 6.13 -9.74 19.34
CA PRO A 9 4.70 -10.01 19.28
C PRO A 9 3.93 -8.84 18.66
N TRP A 10 4.49 -7.62 18.70
CA TRP A 10 3.88 -6.41 18.16
C TRP A 10 4.30 -6.16 16.71
N LYS A 11 3.37 -5.59 15.93
CA LYS A 11 3.64 -5.12 14.57
C LYS A 11 4.17 -3.69 14.63
N VAL A 12 5.44 -3.52 14.26
CA VAL A 12 6.13 -2.24 14.18
C VAL A 12 6.38 -1.96 12.71
N CYS A 13 5.82 -0.86 12.23
CA CYS A 13 5.78 -0.52 10.82
C CYS A 13 6.16 0.93 10.56
N ALA A 14 6.50 1.20 9.30
CA ALA A 14 6.63 2.55 8.77
C ALA A 14 5.75 2.68 7.52
N HIS A 15 5.38 3.91 7.19
CA HIS A 15 4.83 4.22 5.88
C HIS A 15 5.99 4.29 4.87
N VAL A 16 6.08 3.30 4.00
CA VAL A 16 7.19 3.13 3.07
C VAL A 16 6.80 3.57 1.66
N SER A 17 7.80 3.98 0.88
CA SER A 17 7.59 4.39 -0.50
C SER A 17 7.29 3.20 -1.41
N ALA A 18 6.31 3.37 -2.29
CA ALA A 18 5.97 2.47 -3.40
C ALA A 18 6.39 3.06 -4.76
N ALA A 19 7.35 4.00 -4.77
CA ALA A 19 7.81 4.62 -6.01
C ALA A 19 8.38 3.56 -6.98
N GLY A 20 7.98 3.67 -8.25
CA GLY A 20 8.35 2.70 -9.29
C GLY A 20 7.57 1.39 -9.27
N GLY A 21 6.65 1.18 -8.32
CA GLY A 21 5.80 -0.02 -8.23
C GLY A 21 5.51 -0.43 -6.78
N VAL A 22 4.33 -0.99 -6.51
CA VAL A 22 3.94 -1.38 -5.14
C VAL A 22 4.82 -2.49 -4.57
N GLU A 23 5.39 -3.34 -5.43
CA GLU A 23 6.36 -4.38 -5.07
C GLU A 23 7.60 -3.81 -4.35
N ASN A 24 7.95 -2.55 -4.59
CA ASN A 24 9.12 -1.92 -3.99
C ASN A 24 8.88 -1.55 -2.53
N ALA A 25 7.62 -1.38 -2.12
CA ALA A 25 7.27 -1.16 -0.72
C ALA A 25 7.71 -2.35 0.16
N VAL A 26 7.59 -3.58 -0.33
CA VAL A 26 8.02 -4.78 0.39
C VAL A 26 9.53 -4.76 0.65
N LEU A 27 10.33 -4.40 -0.37
CA LEU A 27 11.78 -4.27 -0.25
C LEU A 27 12.16 -3.16 0.73
N ASN A 28 11.50 -2.01 0.63
CA ASN A 28 11.76 -0.87 1.51
C ASN A 28 11.43 -1.20 2.97
N ALA A 29 10.33 -1.92 3.23
CA ALA A 29 9.99 -2.41 4.56
C ALA A 29 11.02 -3.42 5.10
N ALA A 30 11.46 -4.37 4.26
CA ALA A 30 12.49 -5.33 4.62
C ALA A 30 13.84 -4.64 4.91
N ALA A 31 14.21 -3.62 4.13
CA ALA A 31 15.46 -2.89 4.29
C ALA A 31 15.60 -2.21 5.66
N ILE A 32 14.49 -1.73 6.22
CA ILE A 32 14.46 -1.10 7.55
C ILE A 32 14.22 -2.11 8.69
N GLY A 33 14.11 -3.40 8.39
CA GLY A 33 13.86 -4.44 9.39
C GLY A 33 12.44 -4.46 9.96
N ALA A 34 11.47 -3.80 9.31
CA ALA A 34 10.09 -3.77 9.77
C ALA A 34 9.43 -5.16 9.66
N ASN A 35 8.41 -5.41 10.49
CA ASN A 35 7.65 -6.67 10.47
C ASN A 35 6.19 -6.48 10.01
N ALA A 36 5.84 -5.24 9.66
CA ALA A 36 4.62 -4.78 9.01
C ALA A 36 4.93 -3.48 8.26
N PHE A 37 4.08 -3.06 7.32
CA PHE A 37 4.28 -1.81 6.59
C PHE A 37 2.96 -1.22 6.08
N THR A 38 3.00 0.06 5.73
CA THR A 38 1.89 0.75 5.06
C THR A 38 2.40 1.49 3.82
N LEU A 39 1.53 1.67 2.83
CA LEU A 39 1.85 2.25 1.54
C LEU A 39 0.61 2.91 0.91
N PHE A 40 0.88 3.76 -0.08
CA PHE A 40 -0.11 4.17 -1.06
C PHE A 40 -0.04 3.24 -2.29
N LEU A 41 -1.20 2.86 -2.84
CA LEU A 41 -1.28 2.06 -4.07
C LEU A 41 -1.03 2.87 -5.34
N LYS A 42 -1.39 4.16 -5.31
CA LYS A 42 -1.28 5.11 -6.42
C LYS A 42 -0.89 6.49 -5.91
N SER A 43 -0.61 7.41 -6.83
CA SER A 43 -0.32 8.80 -6.49
C SER A 43 -1.50 9.45 -5.76
N GLN A 44 -1.22 9.98 -4.58
CA GLN A 44 -2.14 10.74 -3.75
C GLN A 44 -2.50 12.13 -4.32
N ARG A 45 -1.90 12.55 -5.43
CA ARG A 45 -2.15 13.85 -6.08
C ARG A 45 -3.13 13.77 -7.25
N LYS A 46 -3.57 12.57 -7.61
CA LYS A 46 -4.42 12.30 -8.77
C LYS A 46 -5.53 11.34 -8.37
N TRP A 47 -6.68 11.47 -9.04
CA TRP A 47 -7.79 10.51 -8.90
C TRP A 47 -7.52 9.20 -9.64
N GLU A 48 -6.82 9.29 -10.77
CA GLU A 48 -6.57 8.17 -11.66
C GLU A 48 -5.07 7.84 -11.70
N GLY A 49 -4.78 6.57 -11.95
CA GLY A 49 -3.42 6.09 -12.10
C GLY A 49 -3.39 4.73 -12.79
N PRO A 50 -2.21 4.27 -13.23
CA PRO A 50 -2.07 3.08 -14.06
C PRO A 50 -2.65 1.84 -13.37
N PRO A 51 -3.06 0.82 -14.15
CA PRO A 51 -3.46 -0.49 -13.61
C PRO A 51 -2.32 -1.14 -12.83
N LEU A 52 -2.65 -1.94 -11.81
CA LEU A 52 -1.68 -2.61 -10.94
C LEU A 52 -1.18 -3.97 -11.48
N SER A 53 -1.64 -4.40 -12.67
CA SER A 53 -1.62 -5.81 -13.13
C SER A 53 -0.25 -6.49 -13.09
N SER A 54 0.82 -5.84 -13.57
CA SER A 54 2.17 -6.44 -13.58
C SER A 54 2.82 -6.45 -12.19
N SER A 55 2.52 -5.45 -11.38
CA SER A 55 3.12 -5.21 -10.07
C SER A 55 2.55 -6.15 -8.99
N ILE A 56 1.29 -6.59 -9.12
CA ILE A 56 0.63 -7.49 -8.17
C ILE A 56 1.37 -8.82 -8.01
N ARG A 57 1.81 -9.43 -9.12
CA ARG A 57 2.51 -10.74 -9.06
C ARG A 57 3.80 -10.61 -8.25
N LEU A 58 4.61 -9.62 -8.58
CA LEU A 58 5.90 -9.38 -7.92
C LEU A 58 5.74 -8.95 -6.47
N PHE A 59 4.68 -8.19 -6.14
CA PHE A 59 4.32 -7.88 -4.76
C PHE A 59 4.05 -9.15 -3.95
N LYS A 60 3.23 -10.08 -4.47
CA LYS A 60 2.92 -11.36 -3.81
C LYS A 60 4.15 -12.24 -3.64
N GLU A 61 4.99 -12.35 -4.66
CA GLU A 61 6.27 -13.08 -4.61
C GLU A 61 7.18 -12.53 -3.51
N ARG A 62 7.37 -11.20 -3.46
CA ARG A 62 8.20 -10.56 -2.43
C ARG A 62 7.59 -10.68 -1.04
N MET A 63 6.27 -10.57 -0.89
CA MET A 63 5.60 -10.79 0.40
C MET A 63 5.94 -12.17 0.96
N GLN A 64 5.92 -13.21 0.12
CA GLN A 64 6.32 -14.57 0.51
C GLN A 64 7.82 -14.65 0.84
N GLU A 65 8.68 -14.13 -0.03
CA GLU A 65 10.15 -14.11 0.16
C GLU A 65 10.55 -13.44 1.49
N TYR A 66 9.90 -12.32 1.82
CA TYR A 66 10.16 -11.55 3.04
C TYR A 66 9.19 -11.88 4.18
N GLY A 67 8.47 -13.00 4.11
CA GLY A 67 7.63 -13.51 5.21
C GLY A 67 6.59 -12.53 5.76
N TYR A 68 6.03 -11.69 4.89
CA TYR A 68 4.89 -10.85 5.21
C TYR A 68 3.59 -11.57 4.83
N GLU A 69 2.59 -11.45 5.69
CA GLU A 69 1.22 -11.91 5.43
C GLU A 69 0.35 -10.68 5.10
N PRO A 70 -0.80 -10.85 4.43
CA PRO A 70 -1.71 -9.74 4.14
C PRO A 70 -2.08 -8.91 5.38
N LYS A 71 -2.27 -9.55 6.54
CA LYS A 71 -2.55 -8.89 7.83
C LYS A 71 -1.42 -7.98 8.35
N HIS A 72 -0.22 -8.04 7.76
CA HIS A 72 0.93 -7.19 8.10
C HIS A 72 1.00 -5.92 7.25
N VAL A 73 0.07 -5.74 6.30
CA VAL A 73 0.06 -4.61 5.36
C VAL A 73 -1.19 -3.80 5.59
N LEU A 74 -1.02 -2.50 5.78
CA LEU A 74 -2.13 -1.55 5.85
C LEU A 74 -2.07 -0.63 4.64
N LEU A 75 -3.13 -0.62 3.83
CA LEU A 75 -3.24 0.29 2.69
C LEU A 75 -3.72 1.64 3.19
N HIS A 76 -2.98 2.71 2.88
CA HIS A 76 -3.43 4.05 3.22
C HIS A 76 -4.29 4.63 2.09
N GLY A 77 -5.47 5.12 2.44
CA GLY A 77 -6.37 5.79 1.51
C GLY A 77 -5.78 7.08 0.93
N ASN A 78 -6.24 7.48 -0.25
CA ASN A 78 -5.84 8.75 -0.84
C ASN A 78 -6.43 9.92 -0.02
N TYR A 79 -5.62 10.93 0.31
CA TYR A 79 -6.08 12.09 1.09
C TYR A 79 -7.13 12.95 0.36
N LEU A 80 -7.26 12.79 -0.97
CA LEU A 80 -8.31 13.45 -1.73
C LEU A 80 -9.71 12.91 -1.39
N ILE A 81 -9.80 11.71 -0.82
CA ILE A 81 -11.07 11.12 -0.40
C ILE A 81 -11.59 11.86 0.83
N ASN A 82 -12.72 12.53 0.67
CA ASN A 82 -13.47 13.16 1.75
C ASN A 82 -14.90 12.60 1.79
N LEU A 83 -15.13 11.59 2.64
CA LEU A 83 -16.45 10.96 2.81
C LEU A 83 -17.50 11.88 3.45
N GLY A 84 -17.06 12.97 4.09
CA GLY A 84 -17.94 13.99 4.66
C GLY A 84 -18.23 15.15 3.72
N ASN A 85 -17.90 15.05 2.43
CA ASN A 85 -18.11 16.15 1.50
C ASN A 85 -19.61 16.35 1.21
N PRO A 86 -20.20 17.52 1.52
CA PRO A 86 -21.62 17.78 1.30
C PRO A 86 -22.00 17.93 -0.18
N ASP A 87 -21.02 18.11 -1.07
CA ASP A 87 -21.24 18.23 -2.50
C ASP A 87 -21.35 16.85 -3.16
N ALA A 88 -22.57 16.47 -3.56
CA ALA A 88 -22.85 15.22 -4.25
C ALA A 88 -22.08 15.04 -5.57
N SER A 89 -21.70 16.13 -6.24
CA SER A 89 -21.04 16.07 -7.55
C SER A 89 -19.65 15.43 -7.48
N VAL A 90 -19.01 15.44 -6.32
CA VAL A 90 -17.67 14.86 -6.14
C VAL A 90 -17.69 13.38 -5.79
N TRP A 91 -18.86 12.78 -5.56
CA TRP A 91 -18.97 11.41 -5.01
C TRP A 91 -18.45 10.35 -5.99
N VAL A 92 -18.62 10.57 -7.30
CA VAL A 92 -18.04 9.71 -8.34
C VAL A 92 -16.50 9.61 -8.23
N TRP A 93 -15.85 10.68 -7.76
CA TRP A 93 -14.40 10.69 -7.55
C TRP A 93 -14.01 10.00 -6.24
N LEU A 94 -14.87 10.09 -5.21
CA LEU A 94 -14.71 9.34 -3.95
C LEU A 94 -14.80 7.84 -4.20
N GLU A 95 -15.80 7.38 -4.95
CA GLU A 95 -15.99 5.98 -5.33
C GLU A 95 -14.78 5.45 -6.11
N LYS A 96 -14.31 6.20 -7.12
CA LYS A 96 -13.09 5.85 -7.86
C LYS A 96 -11.87 5.73 -6.93
N GLY A 97 -11.73 6.64 -5.96
CA GLY A 97 -10.67 6.60 -4.96
C GLY A 97 -10.72 5.36 -4.07
N MET A 98 -11.92 4.90 -3.68
CA MET A 98 -12.12 3.71 -2.84
C MET A 98 -11.96 2.39 -3.62
N LEU A 99 -12.46 2.31 -4.85
CA LEU A 99 -12.34 1.11 -5.71
C LEU A 99 -10.88 0.71 -5.90
N ILE A 100 -9.98 1.70 -6.03
CA ILE A 100 -8.53 1.47 -6.11
C ILE A 100 -8.00 0.69 -4.89
N LEU A 101 -8.56 0.90 -3.69
CA LEU A 101 -8.16 0.17 -2.48
C LEU A 101 -8.65 -1.28 -2.50
N MET A 102 -9.83 -1.54 -3.07
CA MET A 102 -10.44 -2.87 -3.11
C MET A 102 -9.76 -3.77 -4.15
N ASP A 103 -9.32 -3.22 -5.29
CA ASP A 103 -8.62 -3.98 -6.34
C ASP A 103 -7.23 -4.53 -5.91
N ALA A 104 -6.68 -4.05 -4.79
CA ALA A 104 -5.37 -4.45 -4.29
C ALA A 104 -5.40 -5.59 -3.26
N VAL A 105 -6.58 -6.05 -2.85
CA VAL A 105 -6.81 -7.11 -1.87
C VAL A 105 -7.42 -8.32 -2.54
#